data_AF-A0A836FQV2-F1
#
_entry.id   AF-A0A836FQV2-F1
#
_cell.length_a   1.000
_cell.length_b   1.000
_cell.length_c   1.000
_cell.angle_alpha   90.00
_cell.angle_beta   90.00
_cell.angle_gamma   90.00
#
_symmetry.space_group_name_H-M   'P 1'
#
loop_
_entity.id
_entity.type
_entity.pdbx_description
1 polymer ?
#
loop_
_entity_poly.entity_id
_entity_poly.type
_entity_poly.pdbx_seq_one_letter_code
_entity_poly.pdbx_strand_id
1 'polypeptide(L)'
;DLRKQARHLENEIDAKLVAFSKLGINTGTRHATTEEVPLLDEEQVFENMASEIETLLAKLFSINERMSELQPNGAAMLHTMQRHKEILKDYKLEFNKIRNNFTARKDREDLLGSVRKEIDNYKSATGLNRREMYLKENQHIHNSDRLINDQISIAMETRDHLMTQRQAFKRIRTRFNDISNRFPAVNSLLQRINLRKRRDSVILGLVIGVCTFLMLLYAFH
;
A
#
# COMPACT_ATOMS: atom_id res chain seq x y z
N ASP A 1 3.87 -16.62 -14.80
CA ASP A 1 3.63 -15.15 -14.77
C ASP A 1 2.43 -14.68 -13.94
N LEU A 2 1.35 -15.46 -13.81
CA LEU A 2 0.14 -15.07 -13.06
C LEU A 2 0.39 -14.58 -11.61
N ARG A 3 1.32 -15.20 -10.87
CA ARG A 3 1.69 -14.73 -9.51
C ARG A 3 2.32 -13.34 -9.49
N LYS A 4 3.09 -12.98 -10.52
CA LYS A 4 3.69 -11.63 -10.62
C LYS A 4 2.60 -10.61 -10.96
N GLN A 5 1.66 -10.98 -11.82
CA GLN A 5 0.51 -10.15 -12.16
C GLN A 5 -0.43 -9.94 -10.95
N ALA A 6 -0.69 -11.00 -10.18
CA ALA A 6 -1.46 -10.89 -8.93
C ALA A 6 -0.81 -9.91 -7.96
N ARG A 7 0.50 -10.04 -7.69
CA ARG A 7 1.23 -9.11 -6.82
C ARG A 7 1.24 -7.67 -7.33
N HIS A 8 1.28 -7.48 -8.64
CA HIS A 8 1.20 -6.14 -9.23
C HIS A 8 -0.16 -5.51 -8.98
N LEU A 9 -1.25 -6.26 -9.22
CA LEU A 9 -2.61 -5.81 -8.94
C LEU A 9 -2.85 -5.58 -7.43
N GLU A 10 -2.31 -6.43 -6.56
CA GLU A 10 -2.38 -6.23 -5.11
C GLU A 10 -1.77 -4.88 -4.69
N ASN A 11 -0.59 -4.54 -5.19
CA ASN A 11 0.05 -3.26 -4.91
C ASN A 11 -0.75 -2.06 -5.46
N GLU A 12 -1.36 -2.22 -6.63
CA GLU A 12 -2.18 -1.17 -7.25
C GLU A 12 -3.49 -0.94 -6.48
N ILE A 13 -4.15 -2.03 -6.08
CA ILE A 13 -5.36 -2.00 -5.25
C ILE A 13 -5.05 -1.37 -3.89
N ASP A 14 -3.94 -1.74 -3.24
CA ASP A 14 -3.53 -1.17 -1.95
C ASP A 14 -3.32 0.35 -2.05
N ALA A 15 -2.56 0.80 -3.07
CA ALA A 15 -2.33 2.22 -3.29
C ALA A 15 -3.64 3.00 -3.55
N LYS A 16 -4.56 2.44 -4.34
CA LYS A 16 -5.86 3.06 -4.62
C LYS A 16 -6.80 3.02 -3.43
N LEU A 17 -6.80 1.95 -2.62
CA LEU A 17 -7.59 1.88 -1.38
C LEU A 17 -7.14 2.93 -0.37
N VAL A 18 -5.84 3.21 -0.27
CA VAL A 18 -5.32 4.30 0.57
C VAL A 18 -5.81 5.66 0.08
N ALA A 19 -5.79 5.91 -1.23
CA ALA A 19 -6.32 7.15 -1.81
C ALA A 19 -7.85 7.28 -1.63
N PHE A 20 -8.57 6.18 -1.83
CA PHE A 20 -10.02 6.09 -1.67
C PHE A 20 -10.48 6.31 -0.23
N SER A 21 -9.75 5.75 0.74
CA SER A 21 -9.97 5.98 2.17
C SER A 21 -9.77 7.45 2.54
N LYS A 22 -8.72 8.09 2.03
CA LYS A 22 -8.48 9.53 2.25
C LYS A 22 -9.62 10.40 1.70
N LEU A 23 -10.14 10.05 0.53
CA LEU A 23 -11.28 10.77 -0.07
C LEU A 23 -12.53 10.60 0.79
N GLY A 24 -12.83 9.36 1.22
CA GLY A 24 -13.96 9.07 2.11
C GLY A 24 -13.87 9.76 3.48
N ILE A 25 -12.66 10.00 4.00
CA ILE A 25 -12.44 10.69 5.29
C ILE A 25 -12.55 12.22 5.14
N ASN A 26 -11.95 12.81 4.10
CA ASN A 26 -11.78 14.26 3.95
C ASN A 26 -13.02 15.04 3.51
N THR A 27 -14.04 14.39 2.94
CA THR A 27 -15.29 15.08 2.55
C THR A 27 -16.01 15.73 3.75
N GLY A 28 -15.77 15.27 4.99
CA GLY A 28 -16.40 15.85 6.19
C GLY A 28 -15.72 17.10 6.78
N THR A 29 -14.48 17.43 6.41
CA THR A 29 -13.69 18.48 7.09
C THR A 29 -13.68 19.83 6.38
N ARG A 30 -14.24 19.94 5.16
CA ARG A 30 -14.22 21.20 4.38
C ARG A 30 -15.36 22.16 4.67
N HIS A 31 -16.28 21.81 5.59
CA HIS A 31 -17.49 22.58 5.84
C HIS A 31 -17.31 23.84 6.71
N ALA A 32 -16.14 24.50 6.64
CA ALA A 32 -15.84 25.71 7.42
C ALA A 32 -15.40 26.92 6.59
N THR A 33 -15.18 26.80 5.27
CA THR A 33 -14.82 27.93 4.43
C THR A 33 -15.82 28.09 3.30
N THR A 34 -16.68 29.09 3.48
CA THR A 34 -17.44 29.82 2.47
C THR A 34 -16.76 29.82 1.10
N GLU A 35 -17.28 29.02 0.19
CA GLU A 35 -17.51 29.31 -1.23
C GLU A 35 -18.13 28.05 -1.85
N GLU A 36 -19.22 28.24 -2.59
CA GLU A 36 -19.94 27.21 -3.33
C GLU A 36 -19.03 26.59 -4.42
N VAL A 37 -18.13 25.69 -4.03
CA VAL A 37 -17.45 24.80 -4.98
C VAL A 37 -18.30 23.53 -5.08
N PRO A 38 -18.80 23.15 -6.28
CA PRO A 38 -19.78 22.08 -6.42
C PRO A 38 -19.31 20.76 -5.79
N LEU A 39 -20.01 20.31 -4.75
CA LEU A 39 -19.91 18.98 -4.12
C LEU A 39 -20.00 17.82 -5.14
N LEU A 40 -20.54 18.09 -6.32
CA LEU A 40 -20.64 17.15 -7.45
C LEU A 40 -19.28 16.65 -7.93
N ASP A 41 -18.23 17.46 -7.81
CA ASP A 41 -16.88 17.09 -8.30
C ASP A 41 -16.23 16.03 -7.39
N GLU A 42 -16.41 16.12 -6.07
CA GLU A 42 -15.88 15.13 -5.12
C GLU A 42 -16.64 13.80 -5.18
N GLU A 43 -17.97 13.84 -5.33
CA GLU A 43 -18.78 12.64 -5.45
C GLU A 43 -18.49 11.88 -6.76
N GLN A 44 -18.35 12.60 -7.88
CA GLN A 44 -17.95 11.98 -9.14
C GLN A 44 -16.54 11.38 -9.06
N VAL A 45 -15.59 12.08 -8.43
CA VAL A 45 -14.24 11.54 -8.23
C VAL A 45 -14.27 10.30 -7.33
N PHE A 46 -15.12 10.28 -6.31
CA PHE A 46 -15.30 9.11 -5.44
C PHE A 46 -15.87 7.92 -6.20
N GLU A 47 -16.97 8.09 -6.93
CA GLU A 47 -17.60 7.02 -7.72
C GLU A 47 -16.69 6.51 -8.85
N ASN A 48 -15.94 7.40 -9.51
CA ASN A 48 -14.95 7.02 -10.52
C ASN A 48 -13.85 6.14 -9.91
N MET A 49 -13.32 6.51 -8.75
CA MET A 49 -12.30 5.74 -8.05
C MET A 49 -12.86 4.42 -7.51
N ALA A 50 -14.11 4.41 -7.05
CA ALA A 50 -14.81 3.20 -6.62
C ALA A 50 -14.93 2.21 -7.78
N SER A 51 -15.40 2.67 -8.94
CA SER A 51 -15.50 1.87 -10.16
C SER A 51 -14.16 1.30 -10.57
N GLU A 52 -13.10 2.10 -10.54
CA GLU A 52 -11.76 1.65 -10.90
C GLU A 52 -11.26 0.54 -9.97
N ILE A 53 -11.45 0.69 -8.64
CA ILE A 53 -11.09 -0.34 -7.65
C ILE A 53 -11.91 -1.62 -7.88
N GLU A 54 -13.20 -1.53 -8.20
CA GLU A 54 -14.03 -2.69 -8.55
C GLU A 54 -13.47 -3.44 -9.76
N THR A 55 -13.04 -2.73 -10.80
CA THR A 55 -12.43 -3.37 -11.98
C THR A 55 -11.13 -4.10 -11.64
N LEU A 56 -10.30 -3.52 -10.76
CA LEU A 56 -9.05 -4.15 -10.32
C LEU A 56 -9.30 -5.37 -9.45
N LEU A 57 -10.27 -5.30 -8.53
CA LEU A 57 -10.71 -6.43 -7.71
C LEU A 57 -11.25 -7.57 -8.57
N ALA A 58 -12.02 -7.26 -9.63
CA ALA A 58 -12.52 -8.25 -10.59
C ALA A 58 -11.38 -8.91 -11.38
N LYS A 59 -10.38 -8.13 -11.81
CA LYS A 59 -9.17 -8.65 -12.48
C LYS A 59 -8.37 -9.57 -11.55
N LEU A 60 -8.16 -9.17 -10.30
CA LEU A 60 -7.44 -9.97 -9.30
C LEU A 60 -8.20 -11.27 -8.99
N PHE A 61 -9.53 -11.21 -8.89
CA PHE A 61 -10.37 -12.40 -8.76
C PHE A 61 -10.19 -13.36 -9.94
N SER A 62 -10.26 -12.88 -11.18
CA SER A 62 -10.06 -13.71 -12.38
C SER A 62 -8.67 -14.37 -12.42
N ILE A 63 -7.63 -13.64 -12.01
CA ILE A 63 -6.27 -14.18 -11.93
C ILE A 63 -6.16 -15.24 -10.82
N ASN A 64 -6.82 -15.03 -9.67
CA ASN A 64 -6.86 -16.01 -8.59
C ASN A 64 -7.59 -17.30 -9.00
N GLU A 65 -8.69 -17.19 -9.76
CA GLU A 65 -9.40 -18.35 -10.31
C GLU A 65 -8.55 -19.11 -11.34
N ARG A 66 -7.92 -18.42 -12.28
CA ARG A 66 -6.97 -19.03 -13.24
C ARG A 66 -5.78 -19.69 -12.56
N MET A 67 -5.31 -19.13 -11.45
CA MET A 67 -4.28 -19.78 -10.62
C MET A 67 -4.82 -21.01 -9.89
N SER A 68 -6.12 -21.05 -9.55
CA SER A 68 -6.81 -22.19 -8.93
C SER A 68 -7.02 -23.36 -9.89
N GLU A 69 -7.23 -23.08 -11.18
CA GLU A 69 -7.36 -24.08 -12.24
C GLU A 69 -6.02 -24.77 -12.58
N LEU A 70 -4.91 -24.05 -12.40
CA LEU A 70 -3.56 -24.61 -12.55
C LEU A 70 -3.24 -25.49 -11.33
N GLN A 71 -3.28 -26.80 -11.53
CA GLN A 71 -3.08 -27.80 -10.48
C GLN A 71 -1.85 -27.47 -9.60
N PRO A 72 -1.99 -27.40 -8.27
CA PRO A 72 -0.94 -26.91 -7.41
C PRO A 72 0.21 -27.92 -7.28
N ASN A 73 1.36 -27.61 -7.88
CA ASN A 73 2.59 -28.40 -7.79
C ASN A 73 3.28 -28.23 -6.42
N GLY A 74 2.63 -28.64 -5.34
CA GLY A 74 3.18 -28.73 -3.98
C GLY A 74 2.61 -27.73 -2.95
N ALA A 75 2.93 -27.99 -1.67
CA ALA A 75 2.36 -27.27 -0.52
C ALA A 75 2.64 -25.75 -0.51
N ALA A 76 3.79 -25.31 -1.00
CA ALA A 76 4.13 -23.89 -1.10
C ALA A 76 3.23 -23.13 -2.10
N MET A 77 2.80 -23.80 -3.17
CA MET A 77 1.88 -23.23 -4.16
C MET A 77 0.46 -23.10 -3.58
N LEU A 78 -0.02 -24.13 -2.87
CA LEU A 78 -1.29 -24.10 -2.15
C LEU A 78 -1.36 -22.93 -1.16
N HIS A 79 -0.34 -22.78 -0.31
CA HIS A 79 -0.30 -21.69 0.67
C HIS A 79 -0.28 -20.31 0.01
N THR A 80 0.45 -20.17 -1.10
CA THR A 80 0.50 -18.89 -1.83
C THR A 80 -0.86 -18.54 -2.44
N MET A 81 -1.58 -19.52 -3.00
CA MET A 81 -2.91 -19.31 -3.57
C MET A 81 -3.96 -19.00 -2.50
N GLN A 82 -3.90 -19.71 -1.38
CA GLN A 82 -4.75 -19.44 -0.23
C GLN A 82 -4.56 -18.00 0.27
N ARG A 83 -3.31 -17.57 0.39
CA ARG A 83 -2.98 -16.18 0.76
C ARG A 83 -3.54 -15.16 -0.23
N HIS A 84 -3.45 -15.40 -1.53
CA HIS A 84 -4.02 -14.49 -2.53
C HIS A 84 -5.56 -14.41 -2.45
N LYS A 85 -6.24 -15.50 -2.07
CA LYS A 85 -7.69 -15.49 -1.81
C LYS A 85 -8.06 -14.70 -0.55
N GLU A 86 -7.27 -14.84 0.51
CA GLU A 86 -7.43 -14.08 1.77
C GLU A 86 -7.21 -12.59 1.54
N ILE A 87 -6.12 -12.20 0.89
CA ILE A 87 -5.82 -10.80 0.55
C ILE A 87 -6.97 -10.18 -0.28
N LEU A 88 -7.47 -10.88 -1.29
CA LEU A 88 -8.60 -10.40 -2.09
C LEU A 88 -9.86 -10.19 -1.24
N LYS A 89 -10.14 -11.09 -0.29
CA LYS A 89 -11.27 -10.97 0.62
C LYS A 89 -11.12 -9.73 1.51
N ASP A 90 -9.93 -9.52 2.07
CA ASP A 90 -9.64 -8.38 2.92
C ASP A 90 -9.79 -7.05 2.16
N TYR A 91 -9.29 -6.97 0.93
CA TYR A 91 -9.49 -5.79 0.08
C TYR A 91 -10.96 -5.51 -0.23
N LYS A 92 -11.78 -6.54 -0.49
CA LYS A 92 -13.22 -6.36 -0.69
C LYS A 92 -13.92 -5.85 0.57
N LEU A 93 -13.53 -6.35 1.74
CA LEU A 93 -14.09 -5.90 3.01
C LEU A 93 -13.75 -4.43 3.29
N GLU A 94 -12.49 -4.03 3.13
CA GLU A 94 -12.09 -2.64 3.33
C GLU A 94 -12.72 -1.71 2.29
N PHE A 95 -12.80 -2.11 1.02
CA PHE A 95 -13.50 -1.36 -0.02
C PHE A 95 -14.97 -1.07 0.36
N ASN A 96 -15.71 -2.13 0.72
CA ASN A 96 -17.12 -2.01 1.10
C ASN A 96 -17.31 -1.15 2.36
N LYS A 97 -16.40 -1.27 3.33
CA LYS A 97 -16.42 -0.46 4.56
C LYS A 97 -16.23 1.03 4.24
N ILE A 98 -15.28 1.38 3.37
CA ILE A 98 -15.06 2.78 2.95
C ILE A 98 -16.29 3.30 2.20
N ARG A 99 -16.83 2.51 1.27
CA ARG A 99 -18.04 2.87 0.51
C ARG A 99 -19.24 3.11 1.41
N ASN A 100 -19.53 2.19 2.32
CA ASN A 100 -20.63 2.33 3.27
C ASN A 100 -20.45 3.55 4.18
N ASN A 101 -19.22 3.87 4.57
CA ASN A 101 -18.94 5.07 5.36
C ASN A 101 -19.23 6.35 4.57
N PHE A 102 -18.85 6.39 3.30
CA PHE A 102 -19.16 7.51 2.40
C PHE A 102 -20.67 7.68 2.20
N THR A 103 -21.39 6.61 1.86
CA THR A 103 -22.86 6.66 1.70
C THR A 103 -23.56 7.11 2.97
N ALA A 104 -23.22 6.55 4.13
CA ALA A 104 -23.83 6.97 5.40
C ALA A 104 -23.57 8.44 5.74
N ARG A 105 -22.43 8.99 5.32
CA ARG A 105 -22.12 10.41 5.46
C ARG A 105 -22.91 11.28 4.48
N LYS A 106 -22.99 10.87 3.22
CA LYS A 106 -23.81 11.52 2.20
C LYS A 106 -25.27 11.60 2.64
N ASP A 107 -25.84 10.48 3.07
CA ASP A 107 -27.22 10.42 3.56
C ASP A 107 -27.44 11.37 4.75
N ARG A 108 -26.46 11.45 5.66
CA ARG A 108 -26.48 12.39 6.78
C ARG A 108 -26.41 13.85 6.31
N GLU A 109 -25.59 14.15 5.31
CA GLU A 109 -25.49 15.50 4.75
C GLU A 109 -26.78 15.92 4.04
N ASP A 110 -27.36 15.05 3.23
CA ASP A 110 -28.63 15.31 2.54
C ASP A 110 -29.76 15.60 3.54
N LEU A 111 -29.82 14.82 4.64
CA LEU A 111 -30.79 15.06 5.73
C LEU A 111 -30.53 16.37 6.47
N LEU A 112 -29.28 16.69 6.80
CA LEU A 112 -28.93 17.91 7.55
C LEU A 112 -29.01 19.17 6.68
N GLY A 113 -28.75 19.07 5.37
CA GLY A 113 -28.82 20.18 4.43
C GLY A 113 -30.25 20.74 4.31
N SER A 114 -31.26 19.86 4.29
CA SER A 114 -32.67 20.26 4.30
C SER A 114 -33.04 21.01 5.58
N VAL A 115 -32.69 20.45 6.74
CA VAL A 115 -32.96 21.05 8.05
C VAL A 115 -32.24 22.39 8.22
N ARG A 116 -31.00 22.51 7.73
CA ARG A 116 -30.22 23.74 7.85
C ARG A 116 -30.77 24.88 7.00
N LYS A 117 -31.23 24.58 5.77
CA LYS A 117 -31.94 25.54 4.91
C LYS A 117 -33.24 26.02 5.56
N GLU A 118 -34.01 25.12 6.16
CA GLU A 118 -35.24 25.49 6.87
C GLU A 118 -34.96 26.35 8.12
N ILE A 119 -33.95 26.00 8.92
CA ILE A 119 -33.54 26.77 10.10
C ILE A 119 -33.02 28.16 9.70
N ASP A 120 -32.19 28.26 8.66
CA ASP A 120 -31.66 29.55 8.19
C ASP A 120 -32.79 30.43 7.62
N ASN A 121 -33.75 29.84 6.90
CA ASN A 121 -34.96 30.55 6.47
C ASN A 121 -35.80 31.05 7.66
N TYR A 122 -36.00 30.24 8.69
CA TYR A 122 -36.75 30.64 9.89
C TYR A 122 -36.03 31.74 10.70
N LYS A 123 -34.70 31.65 10.82
CA LYS A 123 -33.87 32.65 11.52
C LYS A 123 -33.81 33.99 10.79
N SER A 124 -33.69 33.96 9.47
CA SER A 124 -33.69 35.18 8.64
C SER A 124 -35.02 35.96 8.75
N ALA A 125 -36.13 35.26 8.98
CA ALA A 125 -37.44 35.88 9.17
C ALA A 125 -37.67 36.52 10.56
N THR A 126 -36.90 36.13 11.60
CA THR A 126 -37.26 36.45 13.00
C THR A 126 -36.35 37.50 13.66
N GLY A 127 -35.33 38.04 12.97
CA GLY A 127 -34.56 39.20 13.45
C GLY A 127 -33.73 39.01 14.74
N LEU A 128 -33.69 37.81 15.33
CA LEU A 128 -32.92 37.46 16.55
C LEU A 128 -31.40 37.31 16.33
N ASN A 129 -30.91 37.86 15.23
CA ASN A 129 -29.71 37.42 14.51
C ASN A 129 -28.41 37.56 15.32
N ARG A 130 -28.30 38.55 16.22
CA ARG A 130 -26.99 38.88 16.82
C ARG A 130 -26.60 37.98 18.00
N ARG A 131 -27.53 37.71 18.92
CA ARG A 131 -27.24 36.89 20.12
C ARG A 131 -27.01 35.43 19.75
N GLU A 132 -27.78 34.93 18.79
CA GLU A 132 -27.65 33.57 18.32
C GLU A 132 -26.41 33.36 17.45
N MET A 133 -26.02 34.37 16.66
CA MET A 133 -24.74 34.39 15.95
C MET A 133 -23.56 34.26 16.92
N TYR A 134 -23.54 35.03 18.02
CA TYR A 134 -22.47 34.92 19.03
C TYR A 134 -22.44 33.56 19.74
N LEU A 135 -23.60 32.97 20.03
CA LEU A 135 -23.68 31.61 20.61
C LEU A 135 -23.15 30.56 19.64
N LYS A 136 -23.51 30.66 18.36
CA LYS A 136 -23.01 29.77 17.30
C LYS A 136 -21.50 29.95 17.10
N GLU A 137 -21.01 31.18 17.09
CA GLU A 137 -19.57 31.49 17.03
C GLU A 137 -18.82 30.89 18.21
N ASN A 138 -19.33 31.04 19.43
CA ASN A 138 -18.73 30.45 20.63
C ASN A 138 -18.67 28.91 20.52
N GLN A 139 -19.73 28.28 20.02
CA GLN A 139 -19.76 26.84 19.79
C GLN A 139 -18.78 26.41 18.67
N HIS A 140 -18.62 27.22 17.61
CA HIS A 140 -17.61 26.98 16.58
C HIS A 140 -16.19 27.12 17.13
N ILE A 141 -15.93 28.09 18.02
CA ILE A 141 -14.63 28.25 18.69
C ILE A 141 -14.33 27.01 19.55
N HIS A 142 -15.28 26.56 20.37
CA HIS A 142 -15.10 25.36 21.19
C HIS A 142 -14.87 24.10 20.36
N ASN A 143 -15.60 23.93 19.26
CA ASN A 143 -15.37 22.80 18.34
C ASN A 143 -13.98 22.91 17.66
N SER A 144 -13.57 24.11 17.27
CA SER A 144 -12.25 24.35 16.65
C SER A 144 -11.12 24.06 17.63
N ASP A 145 -11.26 24.45 18.89
CA ASP A 145 -10.30 24.16 19.95
C ASP A 145 -10.13 22.65 20.15
N ARG A 146 -11.22 21.89 20.18
CA ARG A 146 -11.16 20.43 20.25
C ARG A 146 -10.46 19.82 19.03
N LEU A 147 -10.77 20.27 17.81
CA LEU A 147 -10.14 19.78 16.59
C LEU A 147 -8.64 20.10 16.54
N ILE A 148 -8.24 21.27 17.02
CA ILE A 148 -6.83 21.65 17.14
C ILE A 148 -6.11 20.71 18.11
N ASN A 149 -6.71 20.42 19.27
CA ASN A 149 -6.13 19.47 20.22
C ASN A 149 -5.97 18.07 19.61
N ASP A 150 -6.94 17.59 18.84
CA ASP A 150 -6.83 16.32 18.12
C ASP A 150 -5.71 16.35 17.06
N GLN A 151 -5.59 17.44 16.30
CA GLN A 151 -4.50 17.62 15.33
C GLN A 151 -3.12 17.67 16.00
N ILE A 152 -3.00 18.33 17.15
CA ILE A 152 -1.76 18.34 17.95
C ILE A 152 -1.41 16.92 18.39
N SER A 153 -2.40 16.15 18.86
CA SER A 153 -2.20 14.75 19.24
C SER A 153 -1.70 13.90 18.07
N ILE A 154 -2.35 13.99 16.91
CA ILE A 154 -1.94 13.27 15.69
C ILE A 154 -0.54 13.69 15.24
N ALA A 155 -0.20 14.99 15.32
CA ALA A 155 1.12 15.49 14.98
C ALA A 155 2.20 14.96 15.94
N MET A 156 1.90 14.87 17.24
CA MET A 156 2.80 14.28 18.24
C MET A 156 3.02 12.79 18.01
N GLU A 157 1.95 12.03 17.72
CA GLU A 157 2.02 10.61 17.38
C GLU A 157 2.84 10.39 16.09
N THR A 158 2.60 11.21 15.06
CA THR A 158 3.35 11.15 13.79
C THR A 158 4.83 11.44 14.01
N ARG A 159 5.16 12.44 14.85
CA ARG A 159 6.55 12.74 15.22
C ARG A 159 7.22 11.53 15.89
N ASP A 160 6.53 10.86 16.81
CA ASP A 160 7.07 9.70 17.51
C ASP A 160 7.26 8.51 16.57
N HIS A 161 6.31 8.27 15.65
CA HIS A 161 6.46 7.31 14.56
C HIS A 161 7.67 7.61 13.66
N LEU A 162 7.90 8.86 13.27
CA LEU A 162 9.07 9.23 12.47
C LEU A 162 10.38 9.04 13.26
N MET A 163 10.38 9.31 14.57
CA MET A 163 11.55 9.04 15.42
C MET A 163 11.84 7.55 15.54
N THR A 164 10.83 6.70 15.77
CA THR A 164 11.00 5.25 15.84
C THR A 164 11.44 4.67 14.50
N GLN A 165 10.88 5.13 13.37
CA GLN A 165 11.35 4.79 12.02
C GLN A 165 12.81 5.18 11.81
N ARG A 166 13.23 6.39 12.21
CA ARG A 166 14.63 6.84 12.13
C ARG A 166 15.57 5.92 12.91
N GLN A 167 15.16 5.48 14.11
CA GLN A 167 15.95 4.52 14.89
C GLN A 167 16.04 3.16 14.17
N ALA A 168 14.95 2.68 13.57
CA ALA A 168 14.97 1.46 12.77
C ALA A 168 15.92 1.55 11.57
N PHE A 169 15.89 2.65 10.81
CA PHE A 169 16.84 2.90 9.72
C PHE A 169 18.29 2.96 10.19
N LYS A 170 18.55 3.54 11.37
CA LYS A 170 19.89 3.52 11.96
C LYS A 170 20.37 2.08 12.22
N ARG A 171 19.50 1.21 12.74
CA ARG A 171 19.80 -0.23 12.92
C ARG A 171 20.00 -0.97 11.60
N ILE A 172 19.24 -0.63 10.56
CA ILE A 172 19.43 -1.19 9.22
C ILE A 172 20.79 -0.77 8.68
N ARG A 173 21.15 0.51 8.81
CA ARG A 173 22.46 1.03 8.37
C ARG A 173 23.62 0.34 9.09
N THR A 174 23.53 0.10 10.40
CA THR A 174 24.57 -0.64 11.13
C THR A 174 24.70 -2.08 10.63
N ARG A 175 23.58 -2.80 10.48
CA ARG A 175 23.59 -4.16 9.92
C ARG A 175 24.12 -4.21 8.48
N PHE A 176 23.77 -3.23 7.66
CA PHE A 176 24.29 -3.11 6.29
C PHE A 176 25.80 -2.89 6.29
N ASN A 177 26.30 -2.04 7.20
CA ASN A 177 27.74 -1.84 7.37
C ASN A 177 28.44 -3.13 7.83
N ASP A 178 27.84 -3.89 8.74
CA ASP A 178 28.36 -5.19 9.18
C ASP A 178 28.42 -6.22 8.03
N ILE A 179 27.41 -6.23 7.15
CA ILE A 179 27.40 -7.06 5.93
C ILE A 179 28.47 -6.60 4.95
N SER A 180 28.60 -5.28 4.73
CA SER A 180 29.62 -4.70 3.87
C SER A 180 31.03 -5.09 4.34
N ASN A 181 31.27 -5.05 5.64
CA ASN A 181 32.53 -5.50 6.25
C ASN A 181 32.78 -7.02 6.11
N ARG A 182 31.73 -7.84 5.98
CA ARG A 182 31.84 -9.30 5.75
C ARG A 182 31.93 -9.69 4.27
N PHE A 183 31.53 -8.81 3.35
CA PHE A 183 31.57 -9.05 1.91
C PHE A 183 32.99 -9.37 1.35
N PRO A 184 34.08 -8.71 1.78
CA PRO A 184 35.44 -9.08 1.38
C PRO A 184 35.82 -10.49 1.85
N ALA A 185 35.37 -10.91 3.03
CA ALA A 185 35.61 -12.26 3.55
C ALA A 185 34.89 -13.33 2.72
N VAL A 186 33.64 -13.08 2.34
CA VAL A 186 32.87 -13.97 1.43
C VAL A 186 33.54 -14.04 0.05
N ASN A 187 33.98 -12.91 -0.50
CA ASN A 187 34.69 -12.90 -1.79
C ASN A 187 36.01 -13.70 -1.72
N SER A 188 36.74 -13.63 -0.61
CA SER A 188 37.97 -14.41 -0.40
C SER A 188 37.69 -15.93 -0.34
N LEU A 189 36.57 -16.35 0.26
CA LEU A 189 36.15 -17.75 0.29
C LEU A 189 35.71 -18.23 -1.10
N LEU A 190 34.99 -17.39 -1.83
CA LEU A 190 34.51 -17.69 -3.19
C LEU A 190 35.67 -17.78 -4.18
N GLN A 191 36.69 -16.92 -4.04
CA GLN A 191 37.96 -17.04 -4.77
C GLN A 191 38.70 -18.33 -4.43
N ARG A 192 38.81 -18.71 -3.15
CA ARG A 192 39.47 -19.96 -2.73
C ARG A 192 38.77 -21.21 -3.28
N ILE A 193 37.44 -21.21 -3.33
CA ILE A 193 36.65 -22.31 -3.92
C ILE A 193 36.88 -22.41 -5.43
N ASN A 194 36.84 -21.29 -6.15
CA ASN A 194 37.10 -21.25 -7.59
C ASN A 194 38.53 -21.69 -7.94
N LEU A 195 39.52 -21.34 -7.13
CA LEU A 195 40.91 -21.76 -7.33
C LEU A 195 41.09 -23.28 -7.18
N ARG A 196 40.42 -23.93 -6.23
CA ARG A 196 40.47 -25.38 -6.06
C ARG A 196 39.85 -26.11 -7.25
N LYS A 197 38.67 -25.64 -7.70
CA LYS A 197 37.97 -26.19 -8.88
C LYS A 197 38.78 -26.03 -10.17
N ARG A 198 39.52 -24.91 -10.31
CA ARG A 198 40.39 -24.66 -11.47
C ARG A 198 41.62 -25.56 -11.48
N ARG A 199 42.22 -25.87 -10.32
CA ARG A 199 43.36 -26.79 -10.22
C ARG A 199 42.99 -28.21 -10.68
N ASP A 200 41.86 -28.74 -10.21
CA ASP A 200 41.42 -30.10 -10.57
C ASP A 200 41.14 -30.21 -12.07
N SER A 201 40.52 -29.18 -12.67
CA SER A 201 40.26 -29.13 -14.11
C SER A 201 41.55 -29.04 -14.95
N VAL A 202 42.59 -28.36 -14.46
CA VAL A 202 43.89 -28.25 -15.16
C VAL A 202 44.62 -29.59 -15.12
N ILE A 203 44.62 -30.28 -13.97
CA ILE A 203 45.24 -31.60 -13.83
C ILE A 203 44.55 -32.60 -14.76
N LEU A 204 43.21 -32.64 -14.75
CA LEU A 204 42.44 -33.53 -15.62
C LEU A 204 42.69 -33.26 -17.11
N GLY A 205 42.73 -31.99 -17.51
CA GLY A 205 43.04 -31.59 -18.89
C GLY A 205 44.45 -32.00 -19.32
N LEU A 206 45.45 -31.87 -18.44
CA LEU A 206 46.82 -32.28 -18.71
C LEU A 206 46.93 -33.79 -18.90
N VAL A 207 46.30 -34.59 -18.02
CA VAL A 207 46.29 -36.05 -18.13
C VAL A 207 45.66 -36.51 -19.44
N ILE A 208 44.50 -35.95 -19.81
CA ILE A 208 43.84 -36.27 -21.08
C ILE A 208 44.73 -35.89 -22.26
N GLY A 209 45.33 -34.70 -22.25
CA GLY A 209 46.20 -34.23 -23.34
C GLY A 209 47.47 -35.09 -23.51
N VAL A 210 48.08 -35.54 -22.43
CA VAL A 210 49.24 -36.45 -22.49
C VAL A 210 48.84 -37.82 -23.01
N CYS A 211 47.71 -38.37 -22.53
CA CYS A 211 47.21 -39.67 -23.00
C CYS A 211 46.85 -39.65 -24.50
N THR A 212 46.21 -38.59 -24.99
CA THR A 212 45.88 -38.46 -26.42
C THR A 212 47.14 -38.26 -27.28
N PHE A 213 48.13 -37.50 -26.79
CA PHE A 213 49.41 -37.33 -27.48
C PHE A 213 50.19 -38.65 -27.62
N LEU A 214 50.26 -39.45 -26.55
CA LEU A 214 50.92 -40.75 -26.57
C LEU A 214 50.20 -41.73 -27.51
N MET A 215 48.87 -41.75 -27.52
CA MET A 215 48.08 -42.55 -28.47
C MET A 215 48.34 -42.15 -29.92
N LEU A 216 48.45 -40.85 -30.22
CA LEU A 216 48.77 -40.37 -31.56
C LEU A 216 50.19 -40.77 -31.99
N LEU A 217 51.18 -40.66 -31.09
CA LEU A 217 52.53 -41.12 -31.38
C LEU A 217 52.57 -42.62 -31.68
N TYR A 218 51.83 -43.44 -30.93
CA TYR A 218 51.73 -44.87 -31.19
C TYR A 218 50.97 -45.20 -32.49
N ALA A 219 49.97 -44.40 -32.87
CA ALA A 219 49.22 -44.64 -34.10
C ALA A 219 50.00 -44.23 -35.37
N PHE A 220 50.91 -43.26 -35.26
CA PHE A 220 51.72 -42.76 -36.39
C PHE A 220 53.14 -43.37 -36.46
N HIS A 221 53.50 -44.27 -35.53
CA HIS A 221 54.77 -44.99 -35.51
C HIS A 221 54.53 -46.50 -35.51
#